data_AF-A0A7C7P4X0-F1
#
_entry.id   AF-A0A7C7P4X0-F1
#
_cell.length_a   1.000
_cell.length_b   1.000
_cell.length_c   1.000
_cell.angle_alpha   90.00
_cell.angle_beta   90.00
_cell.angle_gamma   90.00
#
_symmetry.space_group_name_H-M   'P 1'
#
loop_
_entity.id
_entity.type
_entity.pdbx_description
1 polymer ?
#
loop_
_entity_poly.entity_id
_entity_poly.type
_entity_poly.pdbx_seq_one_letter_code
_entity_poly.pdbx_strand_id
1 'polypeptide(L)'
;MKKWILFFAVGLSALIIFNMLRVSFTFIYYELDPIGFIEELCENKDKPELQCNGKCHLKKVAQTTGEENEPVKIVNFEELLLFKQDITDYKLETNFYNLKRENFNYLNLYNFSYKPSCFHPPQA
;
A
#
# COMPACT_ATOMS: atom_id res chain seq x y z
N MET A 1 -19.07 -25.30 -6.44
CA MET A 1 -18.05 -24.84 -5.46
C MET A 1 -17.36 -23.55 -5.90
N LYS A 2 -16.63 -23.49 -7.04
CA LYS A 2 -15.92 -22.27 -7.48
C LYS A 2 -16.80 -21.01 -7.63
N LYS A 3 -18.06 -21.13 -8.11
CA LYS A 3 -18.98 -19.99 -8.23
C LYS A 3 -19.35 -19.37 -6.87
N TRP A 4 -19.55 -20.19 -5.85
CA TRP A 4 -19.85 -19.72 -4.49
C TRP A 4 -18.65 -19.01 -3.87
N ILE A 5 -17.45 -19.53 -4.09
CA ILE A 5 -16.20 -18.89 -3.67
C ILE A 5 -16.07 -17.49 -4.33
N LEU A 6 -16.38 -17.38 -5.62
CA LEU A 6 -16.41 -16.09 -6.32
C LEU A 6 -17.45 -15.12 -5.74
N PHE A 7 -18.67 -15.59 -5.45
CA PHE A 7 -19.70 -14.73 -4.83
C PHE A 7 -19.27 -14.23 -3.45
N PHE A 8 -18.73 -15.09 -2.60
CA PHE A 8 -18.22 -14.68 -1.29
C PHE A 8 -17.03 -13.73 -1.41
N ALA A 9 -16.10 -13.98 -2.35
CA ALA A 9 -14.97 -13.10 -2.59
C ALA A 9 -15.42 -11.70 -3.04
N VAL A 10 -16.35 -11.62 -4.00
CA VAL A 10 -16.90 -10.34 -4.46
C VAL A 10 -17.63 -9.60 -3.33
N GLY A 11 -18.41 -10.31 -2.51
CA GLY A 11 -19.09 -9.73 -1.36
C GLY A 11 -18.10 -9.15 -0.33
N LEU A 12 -17.05 -9.90 0.00
CA LEU A 12 -16.00 -9.44 0.92
C LEU A 12 -15.27 -8.22 0.35
N SER A 13 -14.90 -8.25 -0.93
CA SER A 13 -14.25 -7.12 -1.60
C SER A 13 -15.13 -5.87 -1.59
N ALA A 14 -16.44 -6.01 -1.83
CA ALA A 14 -17.38 -4.89 -1.78
C ALA A 14 -17.47 -4.28 -0.37
N LEU A 15 -17.49 -5.10 0.69
CA LEU A 15 -17.49 -4.62 2.08
C LEU A 15 -16.21 -3.84 2.43
N ILE A 16 -15.06 -4.31 1.97
CA ILE A 16 -13.78 -3.62 2.17
C ILE A 16 -13.80 -2.26 1.46
N ILE A 17 -14.22 -2.22 0.20
CA ILE A 17 -14.32 -0.97 -0.58
C ILE A 17 -15.29 0.00 0.10
N PHE A 18 -16.45 -0.47 0.54
CA PHE A 18 -17.43 0.36 1.26
C PHE A 18 -16.82 0.96 2.54
N ASN A 19 -16.08 0.15 3.30
CA ASN A 19 -15.42 0.61 4.53
C ASN A 19 -14.38 1.71 4.24
N MET A 20 -13.58 1.55 3.18
CA MET A 20 -12.61 2.56 2.75
C MET A 20 -13.27 3.86 2.27
N LEU A 21 -14.37 3.77 1.52
CA LEU A 21 -15.01 4.94 0.93
C LEU A 21 -15.91 5.71 1.90
N ARG A 22 -16.36 5.08 2.99
CA ARG A 22 -17.28 5.68 3.97
C ARG A 22 -16.83 7.06 4.44
N VAL A 23 -15.57 7.19 4.82
CA VAL A 23 -15.01 8.46 5.32
C VAL A 23 -15.03 9.52 4.22
N SER A 24 -14.48 9.20 3.06
CA SER A 24 -14.44 10.13 1.92
C SER A 24 -15.83 10.59 1.51
N PHE A 25 -16.83 9.69 1.47
CA PHE A 25 -18.21 10.05 1.18
C PHE A 25 -18.81 10.99 2.24
N THR A 26 -18.52 10.81 3.53
CA THR A 26 -18.96 11.73 4.58
C THR A 26 -18.40 13.15 4.36
N PHE A 27 -17.12 13.28 4.03
CA PHE A 27 -16.53 14.60 3.74
C PHE A 27 -17.13 15.22 2.47
N ILE A 28 -17.32 14.44 1.41
CA ILE A 28 -17.98 14.91 0.19
C ILE A 28 -19.41 15.40 0.48
N TYR A 29 -20.16 14.69 1.33
CA TYR A 29 -21.51 15.13 1.72
C TYR A 29 -21.49 16.49 2.42
N TYR A 30 -20.54 16.70 3.35
CA TYR A 30 -20.38 17.99 4.03
C TYR A 30 -20.04 19.13 3.06
N GLU A 31 -19.18 18.89 2.07
CA GLU A 31 -18.81 19.91 1.07
C GLU A 31 -19.94 20.23 0.08
N LEU A 32 -20.75 19.24 -0.29
CA LEU A 32 -21.86 19.43 -1.24
C LEU A 32 -23.08 20.10 -0.61
N ASP A 33 -23.43 19.72 0.61
CA ASP A 33 -24.56 20.29 1.35
C ASP A 33 -24.21 20.47 2.84
N PRO A 34 -23.49 21.55 3.19
CA PRO A 34 -23.13 21.81 4.58
C PRO A 34 -24.36 22.09 5.46
N ILE A 35 -25.45 22.64 4.90
CA ILE A 35 -26.65 23.00 5.67
C ILE A 35 -27.38 21.73 6.08
N GLY A 36 -27.70 20.86 5.11
CA GLY A 36 -28.33 19.56 5.37
C GLY A 36 -27.45 18.66 6.24
N PHE A 37 -26.14 18.65 6.01
CA PHE A 37 -25.20 17.91 6.84
C PHE A 37 -25.26 18.34 8.32
N ILE A 38 -25.24 19.66 8.59
CA ILE A 38 -25.32 20.19 9.96
C ILE A 38 -26.70 19.90 10.56
N GLU A 39 -27.77 20.12 9.80
CA GLU A 39 -29.14 19.88 10.23
C GLU A 39 -29.41 18.40 10.54
N GLU A 40 -28.75 17.45 9.89
CA GLU A 40 -29.01 16.03 10.09
C GLU A 40 -28.02 15.40 11.08
N LEU A 41 -26.73 15.69 10.96
CA LEU A 41 -25.64 14.93 11.61
C LEU A 41 -24.98 15.61 12.81
N CYS A 42 -25.17 16.91 13.01
CA CYS A 42 -24.60 17.59 14.18
C CYS A 42 -25.34 17.19 15.46
N GLU A 43 -24.62 16.89 16.55
CA GLU A 43 -25.21 16.51 17.84
C GLU A 43 -25.64 17.73 18.68
N ASN A 44 -24.92 18.86 18.57
CA ASN A 44 -25.12 20.05 19.40
C ASN A 44 -25.91 21.15 18.67
N LYS A 45 -27.10 20.80 18.14
CA LYS A 45 -27.97 21.77 17.44
C LYS A 45 -28.56 22.82 18.40
N ASP A 46 -28.83 22.43 19.63
CA ASP A 46 -29.44 23.29 20.66
C ASP A 46 -28.43 24.20 21.38
N LYS A 47 -27.13 24.04 21.11
CA LYS A 47 -26.03 24.76 21.76
C LYS A 47 -25.10 25.42 20.73
N PRO A 48 -25.55 26.50 20.07
CA PRO A 48 -24.77 27.17 19.02
C PRO A 48 -23.43 27.72 19.54
N GLU A 49 -23.32 28.00 20.85
CA GLU A 49 -22.08 28.44 21.50
C GLU A 49 -20.94 27.41 21.41
N LEU A 50 -21.26 26.13 21.20
CA LEU A 50 -20.26 25.05 21.05
C LEU A 50 -19.70 24.95 19.62
N GLN A 51 -20.20 25.74 18.67
CA GLN A 51 -19.68 25.88 17.31
C GLN A 51 -19.44 24.54 16.58
N CYS A 52 -20.37 23.57 16.74
CA CYS A 52 -20.28 22.25 16.11
C CYS A 52 -20.01 22.35 14.61
N ASN A 53 -20.87 23.04 13.84
CA ASN A 53 -20.69 23.30 12.41
C ASN A 53 -20.23 22.05 11.61
N GLY A 54 -20.78 20.86 11.91
CA GLY A 54 -20.39 19.58 11.31
C GLY A 54 -19.08 18.95 11.82
N LYS A 55 -18.22 19.72 12.52
CA LYS A 55 -16.88 19.32 12.98
C LYS A 55 -16.91 18.11 13.93
N CYS A 56 -17.87 18.04 14.84
CA CYS A 56 -17.97 16.91 15.79
C CYS A 56 -18.16 15.58 15.06
N HIS A 57 -19.06 15.55 14.07
CA HIS A 57 -19.35 14.34 13.31
C HIS A 57 -18.15 13.96 12.42
N LEU A 58 -17.56 14.92 11.71
CA LEU A 58 -16.37 14.70 10.88
C LEU A 58 -15.20 14.16 11.69
N LYS A 59 -14.95 14.72 12.89
CA LYS A 59 -13.92 14.23 13.81
C LYS A 59 -14.17 12.79 14.22
N LYS A 60 -15.41 12.45 14.58
CA LYS A 60 -15.78 11.09 14.98
C LYS A 60 -15.55 10.08 13.85
N VAL A 61 -15.93 10.43 12.63
CA VAL A 61 -15.73 9.56 11.46
C VAL A 61 -14.25 9.39 11.14
N ALA A 62 -13.45 10.46 11.21
CA ALA A 62 -12.01 10.39 10.98
C ALA A 62 -11.26 9.55 12.04
N GLN A 63 -11.70 9.61 13.30
CA GLN A 63 -11.12 8.79 14.38
C GLN A 63 -11.39 7.30 14.21
N THR A 64 -12.47 6.89 13.52
CA THR A 64 -12.73 5.45 13.27
C THR A 64 -11.75 4.79 12.29
N THR A 65 -10.86 5.56 11.66
CA THR A 65 -9.91 5.08 10.66
C THR A 65 -8.46 5.07 11.15
N GLY A 66 -8.18 5.61 12.35
CA GLY A 66 -6.86 5.61 12.98
C GLY A 66 -6.91 5.12 14.42
N GLU A 67 -5.80 4.61 14.96
CA GLU A 67 -5.70 4.25 16.37
C GLU A 67 -6.01 5.49 17.24
N GLU A 68 -6.78 5.28 18.31
CA GLU A 68 -7.37 6.31 19.18
C GLU A 68 -6.35 7.28 19.85
N ASN A 69 -5.05 7.12 19.60
CA ASN A 69 -3.96 7.85 20.26
C ASN A 69 -3.11 8.72 19.34
N GLU A 70 -3.32 8.70 18.02
CA GLU A 70 -2.69 9.69 17.14
C GLU A 70 -3.73 10.72 16.71
N PRO A 71 -3.51 12.03 16.97
CA PRO A 71 -4.36 13.04 16.38
C PRO A 71 -4.32 12.80 14.87
N VAL A 72 -5.51 12.60 14.27
CA VAL A 72 -5.67 12.58 12.82
C VAL A 72 -4.89 13.77 12.30
N LYS A 73 -3.71 13.50 11.74
CA LYS A 73 -2.97 14.48 10.96
C LYS A 73 -3.84 14.63 9.74
N ILE A 74 -4.82 15.53 9.82
CA ILE A 74 -5.34 16.22 8.66
C ILE A 74 -4.05 16.62 7.95
N VAL A 75 -3.80 16.00 6.80
CA VAL A 75 -2.68 16.39 5.97
C VAL A 75 -3.03 17.80 5.55
N ASN A 76 -2.67 18.78 6.37
CA ASN A 76 -2.52 20.13 5.91
C ASN A 76 -1.50 19.98 4.80
N PHE A 77 -1.94 20.17 3.56
CA PHE A 77 -1.06 20.40 2.42
C PHE A 77 -0.31 21.74 2.56
N GLU A 78 -0.17 22.26 3.78
CA GLU A 78 0.73 23.35 4.11
C GLU A 78 2.15 22.78 4.01
N GLU A 79 2.78 23.13 2.90
CA GLU A 79 4.20 22.96 2.59
C GLU A 79 4.64 21.56 2.14
N LEU A 80 4.01 21.04 1.08
CA LEU A 80 4.77 20.19 0.15
C LEU A 80 5.84 21.08 -0.53
N LEU A 81 7.02 21.15 0.09
CA LEU A 81 8.22 21.73 -0.54
C LEU A 81 8.63 20.83 -1.71
N LEU A 82 8.03 21.10 -2.88
CA LEU A 82 8.35 20.46 -4.13
C LEU A 82 9.74 20.93 -4.58
N PHE A 83 10.76 20.12 -4.31
CA PHE A 83 12.08 20.33 -4.89
C PHE A 83 12.08 19.89 -6.35
N LYS A 84 12.12 20.87 -7.27
CA LYS A 84 12.32 20.63 -8.70
C LYS A 84 13.80 20.76 -9.02
N GLN A 85 14.46 19.65 -9.37
CA GLN A 85 15.79 19.67 -9.96
C GLN A 85 15.66 19.62 -11.49
N ASP A 86 16.39 20.49 -12.19
CA ASP A 86 16.49 20.38 -13.64
C ASP A 86 17.31 19.15 -14.02
N ILE A 87 16.83 18.40 -15.01
CA ILE A 87 17.51 17.21 -15.50
C ILE A 87 18.75 17.68 -16.25
N THR A 88 19.93 17.34 -15.75
CA THR A 88 21.18 17.56 -16.47
C THR A 88 21.35 16.52 -17.57
N ASP A 89 21.54 16.99 -18.80
CA ASP A 89 21.94 16.13 -19.91
C ASP A 89 23.31 15.54 -19.60
N TYR A 90 23.37 14.22 -19.43
CA TYR A 90 24.62 13.48 -19.30
C TYR A 90 24.87 12.69 -20.58
N LYS A 91 26.09 12.80 -21.11
CA LYS A 91 26.52 12.02 -22.26
C LYS A 91 27.34 10.84 -21.76
N LEU A 92 26.77 9.63 -21.84
CA LEU A 92 27.50 8.40 -21.58
C LEU A 92 28.53 8.20 -22.70
N GLU A 93 29.81 8.36 -22.38
CA GLU A 93 30.87 7.86 -23.25
C GLU A 93 30.96 6.34 -23.12
N THR A 94 30.29 5.64 -24.03
CA THR A 94 30.44 4.19 -24.16
C THR A 94 31.75 3.90 -24.88
N ASN A 95 32.82 3.69 -24.10
CA ASN A 95 34.03 3.08 -24.61
C ASN A 95 33.75 1.59 -24.85
N PHE A 96 33.38 1.25 -26.07
CA PHE A 96 33.30 -0.14 -26.51
C PHE A 96 34.73 -0.67 -26.64
N TYR A 97 35.22 -1.34 -25.59
CA TYR A 97 36.41 -2.15 -25.71
C TYR A 97 36.05 -3.40 -26.52
N ASN A 98 36.85 -3.70 -27.55
CA ASN A 98 36.76 -4.97 -28.25
C ASN A 98 37.14 -6.08 -27.25
N LEU A 99 36.14 -6.71 -26.63
CA LEU A 99 36.32 -7.93 -25.87
C LEU A 99 36.89 -8.98 -26.84
N LYS A 100 38.19 -9.22 -26.76
CA LYS A 100 38.83 -10.32 -27.46
C LYS A 100 38.15 -11.60 -26.96
N ARG A 101 37.38 -12.25 -27.84
CA ARG A 101 36.68 -13.48 -27.50
C ARG A 101 37.73 -14.57 -27.27
N GLU A 102 38.08 -14.79 -26.01
CA GLU A 102 38.88 -15.94 -25.60
C GLU A 102 38.06 -17.21 -25.90
N ASN A 103 38.62 -18.12 -26.69
CA ASN A 103 37.98 -19.40 -26.99
C ASN A 103 38.24 -20.36 -25.83
N PHE A 104 37.31 -20.42 -24.88
CA PHE A 104 37.34 -21.42 -23.81
C PHE A 104 36.77 -22.74 -24.33
N ASN A 105 37.57 -23.80 -24.25
CA ASN A 105 37.11 -25.17 -24.53
C ASN A 105 36.92 -25.91 -23.21
N TYR A 106 35.72 -26.41 -22.97
CA TYR A 106 35.45 -27.28 -21.82
C TYR A 106 35.98 -28.68 -22.11
N LEU A 107 36.99 -29.11 -21.34
CA LEU A 107 37.50 -30.47 -21.36
C LEU A 107 36.88 -31.25 -20.20
N ASN A 108 35.92 -32.13 -20.50
CA ASN A 108 35.37 -33.04 -19.52
C ASN A 108 36.30 -34.25 -19.36
N LEU A 109 37.13 -34.23 -18.32
CA LEU A 109 38.03 -35.35 -17.97
C LEU A 109 37.38 -36.35 -17.01
N TYR A 110 36.05 -36.33 -16.89
CA TYR A 110 35.34 -37.25 -16.02
C TYR A 110 35.58 -38.69 -16.46
N ASN A 111 36.12 -39.49 -15.55
CA ASN A 111 36.20 -40.93 -15.68
C ASN A 111 35.49 -41.55 -14.49
N PHE A 112 34.40 -42.26 -14.75
CA PHE A 112 33.64 -42.92 -13.71
C PHE A 112 34.46 -44.09 -13.15
N SER A 113 34.85 -43.99 -11.87
CA SER A 113 35.49 -45.07 -11.14
C SER A 113 34.50 -45.64 -10.13
N TYR A 114 33.94 -46.80 -10.44
CA TYR A 114 33.11 -47.54 -9.50
C TYR A 114 34.00 -48.15 -8.41
N LYS A 115 33.85 -47.66 -7.18
CA LYS A 115 34.38 -48.31 -5.99
C LYS A 115 33.21 -48.98 -5.26
N PRO A 116 33.18 -50.33 -5.16
CA PRO A 116 32.20 -50.98 -4.32
C PRO A 116 32.46 -50.56 -2.87
N SER A 117 31.54 -49.79 -2.29
CA SER A 117 31.52 -49.52 -0.86
C SER A 117 30.83 -50.69 -0.17
N CYS A 118 31.57 -51.49 0.59
CA CYS A 118 30.97 -52.44 1.52
C CYS A 118 30.43 -51.63 2.72
N PHE A 119 29.20 -51.13 2.57
CA PHE A 119 28.47 -50.54 3.69
C PHE A 119 27.92 -51.66 4.56
N HIS A 120 28.71 -52.10 5.54
CA HIS A 120 28.24 -52.97 6.61
C HIS A 120 27.97 -52.16 7.87
N PRO A 121 26.86 -52.41 8.58
CA PRO A 121 26.53 -51.71 9.81
C PRO A 121 27.62 -51.97 10.87
N PRO A 122 27.83 -51.03 11.81
CA PRO A 122 28.74 -51.23 12.92
C PRO A 122 28.28 -52.45 13.74
N GLN A 123 29.21 -53.36 14.01
CA GLN A 123 28.97 -54.51 14.88
C GLN A 123 29.07 -54.04 16.33
N ALA A 124 28.12 -54.50 17.15
CA ALA A 124 28.03 -54.21 18.58
C ALA A 124 29.07 -54.98 19.40
#